data_AF-A0A7F8QUJ1-F1
#
_entry.id   AF-A0A7F8QUJ1-F1
#
_cell.length_a   1.000
_cell.length_b   1.000
_cell.length_c   1.000
_cell.angle_alpha   90.00
_cell.angle_beta   90.00
_cell.angle_gamma   90.00
#
_symmetry.space_group_name_H-M   'P 1'
#
loop_
_entity.id
_entity.type
_entity.pdbx_description
1 polymer ?
#
loop_
_entity_poly.entity_id
_entity_poly.type
_entity_poly.pdbx_seq_one_letter_code
_entity_poly.pdbx_strand_id
1 'polypeptide(L)'
;MVTFMDLKKYHFYYWFCFPALCLPDSIPLIQGPVGLDQRFSPKQIQALGCAYDALCQTEGVPALPYFLIKYDENMVLVSLLKHYSDFFQDQRTKITIGVYDPCNLAQHPGWPLRNLLVLAAHRWSSSFQSVEVLCFRDRTMQGVRDIAHSIIFEVKLPEMAFSPDCPKAVGWEKNQKGGMGPRMVNLSECMDPKRLAESSVDLNLKLMCWRLVPTLDLDKVVSVKCLLLGAGTLGCNVARTLMGWGVRHITFVDNANISYSNPVRQPLYEFEDCLAGGKPKALAAADRLQKIFPGVGTGMALDSALLPPFLFSTLLQDMPSRTACKERREQLFMRKGKRRGIRGFLSRFDNVLPVSLAFDKCTACSSKVLDQYEREGFNFLAKVFNSSHSFLEDLTGLTLLHQETQAAEKSVGRTTIQSIQNAGKKAHDVVW
;
A
#
# COMPACT_ATOMS: atom_id res chain seq x y z
N MET A 1 19.26 7.14 -23.56
CA MET A 1 18.85 6.59 -22.25
C MET A 1 19.08 5.09 -22.29
N VAL A 2 19.70 4.52 -21.27
CA VAL A 2 19.77 3.05 -21.09
C VAL A 2 18.84 2.65 -19.95
N THR A 3 18.15 1.52 -20.10
CA THR A 3 17.14 1.06 -19.15
C THR A 3 17.23 -0.44 -18.91
N PHE A 4 16.88 -0.85 -17.70
CA PHE A 4 16.62 -2.24 -17.33
C PHE A 4 15.34 -2.28 -16.49
N MET A 5 14.47 -3.25 -16.76
CA MET A 5 13.14 -3.34 -16.16
C MET A 5 12.96 -4.71 -15.49
N ASP A 6 12.84 -4.74 -14.17
CA ASP A 6 12.38 -5.91 -13.43
C ASP A 6 10.86 -5.85 -13.30
N LEU A 7 10.16 -6.43 -14.29
CA LEU A 7 8.70 -6.41 -14.36
C LEU A 7 8.03 -7.27 -13.27
N LYS A 8 8.74 -8.20 -12.64
CA LYS A 8 8.20 -8.99 -11.53
C LYS A 8 8.15 -8.18 -10.24
N LYS A 9 9.13 -7.29 -10.04
CA LYS A 9 9.20 -6.41 -8.86
C LYS A 9 8.72 -4.99 -9.14
N TYR A 10 8.39 -4.67 -10.39
CA TYR A 10 8.07 -3.31 -10.85
C TYR A 10 9.18 -2.30 -10.56
N HIS A 11 10.44 -2.73 -10.66
CA HIS A 11 11.62 -1.88 -10.47
C HIS A 11 12.19 -1.47 -11.83
N PHE A 12 12.33 -0.16 -12.03
CA PHE A 12 12.80 0.42 -13.28
C PHE A 12 14.13 1.12 -13.03
N TYR A 13 15.18 0.61 -13.66
CA TYR A 13 16.51 1.17 -13.62
C TYR A 13 16.74 1.94 -14.91
N TYR A 14 17.23 3.18 -14.83
CA TYR A 14 17.50 3.99 -16.00
C TYR A 14 18.67 4.93 -15.79
N TRP A 15 19.34 5.30 -16.88
CA TRP A 15 20.41 6.29 -16.85
C TRP A 15 20.37 7.14 -18.12
N PHE A 16 20.20 8.45 -17.94
CA PHE A 16 20.29 9.41 -19.04
C PHE A 16 21.75 9.72 -19.36
N CYS A 17 22.01 9.81 -20.66
CA CYS A 17 23.24 10.33 -21.20
C CYS A 17 22.87 11.40 -22.21
N PHE A 18 23.48 12.58 -22.07
CA PHE A 18 23.39 13.70 -23.00
C PHE A 18 24.78 13.92 -23.60
N PRO A 19 25.15 13.19 -24.67
CA PRO A 19 26.52 13.21 -25.19
C PRO A 19 26.95 14.63 -25.57
N ALA A 20 27.97 15.12 -24.88
CA ALA A 20 28.65 16.37 -25.19
C ALA A 20 30.12 16.07 -25.48
N LEU A 21 30.56 16.52 -26.66
CA LEU A 21 31.94 16.40 -27.09
C LEU A 21 32.83 17.33 -26.24
N CYS A 22 33.98 16.82 -25.83
CA CYS A 22 35.02 17.56 -25.14
C CYS A 22 35.96 18.18 -26.17
N LEU A 23 36.24 19.47 -26.02
CA LEU A 23 37.34 20.09 -26.73
C LEU A 23 38.68 19.69 -26.09
N PRO A 24 39.78 19.61 -26.87
CA PRO A 24 41.11 19.31 -26.35
C PRO A 24 41.55 20.32 -25.29
N ASP A 25 41.30 21.61 -25.56
CA ASP A 25 41.62 22.73 -24.68
C ASP A 25 40.34 23.39 -24.13
N SER A 26 40.47 24.03 -22.97
CA SER A 26 39.40 24.87 -22.42
C SER A 26 39.14 26.07 -23.33
N ILE A 27 37.88 26.34 -23.67
CA ILE A 27 37.49 27.54 -24.40
C ILE A 27 37.71 28.78 -23.50
N PRO A 28 38.59 29.73 -23.86
CA PRO A 28 38.74 30.97 -23.13
C PRO A 28 37.53 31.88 -23.36
N LEU A 29 37.00 32.46 -22.28
CA LEU A 29 36.05 33.56 -22.35
C LEU A 29 36.81 34.86 -22.61
N ILE A 30 36.48 35.54 -23.70
CA ILE A 30 36.97 36.90 -23.99
C ILE A 30 36.14 37.90 -23.18
N GLN A 31 34.82 37.70 -23.15
CA GLN A 31 33.89 38.44 -22.32
C GLN A 31 33.02 37.46 -21.55
N GLY A 32 32.81 37.72 -20.25
CA GLY A 32 31.96 36.88 -19.41
C GLY A 32 30.47 36.99 -19.74
N PRO A 33 29.63 36.02 -19.31
CA PRO A 33 28.17 36.07 -19.45
C PRO A 33 27.55 37.30 -18.82
N VAL A 34 26.83 38.07 -19.63
CA VAL A 34 25.98 39.19 -19.19
C VAL A 34 24.54 38.95 -19.62
N GLY A 35 23.59 39.56 -18.93
CA GLY A 35 22.18 39.54 -19.33
C GLY A 35 22.00 40.21 -20.70
N LEU A 36 21.05 39.70 -21.48
CA LEU A 36 20.74 40.23 -22.80
C LEU A 36 20.28 41.69 -22.72
N ASP A 37 19.55 42.05 -21.67
CA ASP A 37 19.14 43.42 -21.33
C ASP A 37 20.29 44.41 -21.09
N GLN A 38 21.48 43.92 -20.74
CA GLN A 38 22.67 44.76 -20.59
C GLN A 38 23.35 45.03 -21.94
N ARG A 39 23.07 44.21 -22.96
CA ARG A 39 23.72 44.27 -24.26
C ARG A 39 22.79 44.78 -25.37
N PHE A 40 21.51 44.45 -25.31
CA PHE A 40 20.48 44.78 -26.29
C PHE A 40 19.49 45.77 -25.67
N SER A 41 19.10 46.77 -26.45
CA SER A 41 17.98 47.65 -26.10
C SER A 41 16.65 46.88 -26.08
N PRO A 42 15.62 47.37 -25.36
CA PRO A 42 14.29 46.73 -25.35
C PRO A 42 13.70 46.50 -26.76
N LYS A 43 13.97 47.42 -27.70
CA LYS A 43 13.57 47.28 -29.10
C LYS A 43 14.28 46.13 -29.81
N GLN A 44 15.59 45.99 -29.59
CA GLN A 44 16.36 44.88 -30.16
C GLN A 44 15.95 43.53 -29.56
N ILE A 45 15.64 43.47 -28.26
CA ILE A 45 15.14 42.25 -27.62
C ILE A 45 13.80 41.84 -28.25
N GLN A 46 12.86 42.78 -28.41
CA GLN A 46 11.59 42.50 -29.08
C GLN A 46 11.80 42.05 -30.54
N ALA A 47 12.68 42.74 -31.29
CA ALA A 47 13.00 42.39 -32.67
C ALA A 47 13.63 40.99 -32.78
N LEU A 48 14.52 40.63 -31.85
CA LEU A 48 15.11 39.29 -31.78
C LEU A 48 14.05 38.21 -31.60
N GLY A 49 13.12 38.41 -30.66
CA GLY A 49 12.01 37.49 -30.42
C GLY A 49 11.15 37.31 -31.67
N CYS A 50 10.73 38.41 -32.30
CA CYS A 50 9.95 38.36 -33.54
C CYS A 50 10.70 37.68 -34.70
N ALA A 51 11.99 37.98 -34.87
CA ALA A 51 12.79 37.40 -35.94
C ALA A 51 12.99 35.88 -35.74
N TYR A 52 13.24 35.45 -34.49
CA TYR A 52 13.35 34.04 -34.12
C TYR A 52 12.03 33.29 -34.34
N ASP A 53 10.90 33.87 -33.95
CA ASP A 53 9.58 33.27 -34.15
C ASP A 53 9.25 33.15 -35.64
N ALA A 54 9.54 34.18 -36.44
CA ALA A 54 9.36 34.15 -37.89
C ALA A 54 10.22 33.07 -38.57
N LEU A 55 11.46 32.88 -38.10
CA LEU A 55 12.33 31.81 -38.58
C LEU A 55 11.76 30.43 -38.21
N CYS A 56 11.30 30.24 -36.97
CA CYS A 56 10.66 29.00 -36.53
C CYS A 56 9.39 28.68 -37.34
N GLN A 57 8.56 29.70 -37.61
CA GLN A 57 7.37 29.57 -38.46
C GLN A 57 7.72 29.18 -39.90
N THR A 58 8.76 29.80 -40.48
CA THR A 58 9.22 29.51 -41.84
C THR A 58 9.72 28.08 -41.97
N GLU A 59 10.43 27.58 -40.96
CA GLU A 59 10.94 26.20 -40.90
C GLU A 59 9.89 25.18 -40.41
N GLY A 60 8.70 25.64 -39.99
CA GLY A 60 7.61 24.78 -39.52
C GLY A 60 7.92 24.03 -38.21
N VAL A 61 8.77 24.58 -37.34
CA VAL A 61 9.17 23.98 -36.07
C VAL A 61 8.81 24.86 -34.87
N PRO A 62 8.53 24.28 -33.69
CA PRO A 62 8.20 25.07 -32.50
C PRO A 62 9.40 25.84 -31.93
N ALA A 63 10.62 25.35 -32.15
CA ALA A 63 11.86 25.99 -31.74
C ALA A 63 13.04 25.47 -32.57
N LEU A 64 13.99 26.34 -32.87
CA LEU A 64 15.26 25.99 -33.50
C LEU A 64 16.37 25.91 -32.45
N PRO A 65 17.08 24.76 -32.33
CA PRO A 65 18.07 24.58 -31.28
C PRO A 65 19.30 25.49 -31.46
N TYR A 66 19.67 25.79 -32.72
CA TYR A 66 20.83 26.61 -33.06
C TYR A 66 20.51 27.51 -34.25
N PHE A 67 21.01 28.74 -34.22
CA PHE A 67 20.75 29.74 -35.25
C PHE A 67 21.88 30.79 -35.30
N LEU A 68 21.89 31.61 -36.34
CA LEU A 68 22.79 32.74 -36.50
C LEU A 68 22.06 34.03 -36.14
N ILE A 69 22.79 35.02 -35.65
CA ILE A 69 22.26 36.33 -35.29
C ILE A 69 23.16 37.39 -35.91
N LYS A 70 22.55 38.39 -36.54
CA LYS A 70 23.22 39.60 -37.02
C LYS A 70 22.44 40.79 -36.51
N TYR A 71 23.10 41.73 -35.86
CA TYR A 71 22.43 42.88 -35.30
C TYR A 71 23.28 44.14 -35.35
N ASP A 72 22.62 45.29 -35.47
CA ASP A 72 23.17 46.64 -35.32
C ASP A 72 22.22 47.49 -34.46
N GLU A 73 22.41 48.81 -34.39
CA GLU A 73 21.55 49.70 -33.59
C GLU A 73 20.06 49.66 -33.99
N ASN A 74 19.75 49.32 -35.24
CA ASN A 74 18.40 49.40 -35.83
C ASN A 74 17.86 48.05 -36.34
N MET A 75 18.70 47.03 -36.49
CA MET A 75 18.37 45.76 -37.13
C MET A 75 18.71 44.58 -36.23
N VAL A 76 17.83 43.57 -36.20
CA VAL A 76 18.13 42.23 -35.69
C VAL A 76 17.62 41.21 -36.70
N LEU A 77 18.54 40.42 -37.25
CA LEU A 77 18.26 39.32 -38.15
C LEU A 77 18.66 38.01 -37.50
N VAL A 78 17.93 36.95 -37.83
CA VAL A 78 18.31 35.58 -37.54
C VAL A 78 18.26 34.73 -38.79
N SER A 79 19.08 33.69 -38.84
CA SER A 79 19.11 32.75 -39.96
C SER A 79 19.57 31.36 -39.51
N LEU A 80 19.42 30.37 -40.38
CA LEU A 80 19.92 29.03 -40.14
C LEU A 80 21.44 28.97 -40.23
N LEU A 81 22.07 28.06 -39.48
CA LEU A 81 23.52 27.82 -39.53
C LEU A 81 24.04 27.52 -40.95
N LYS A 82 23.22 26.88 -41.80
CA LYS A 82 23.59 26.54 -43.19
C LYS A 82 23.86 27.77 -44.08
N HIS A 83 23.32 28.93 -43.71
CA HIS A 83 23.48 30.18 -44.45
C HIS A 83 24.65 31.04 -43.95
N TYR A 84 25.52 30.48 -43.11
CA TYR A 84 26.67 31.19 -42.52
C TYR A 84 27.46 32.03 -43.54
N SER A 85 27.83 31.45 -44.67
CA SER A 85 28.67 32.11 -45.68
C SER A 85 28.01 33.35 -46.28
N ASP A 86 26.69 33.31 -46.51
CA ASP A 86 25.94 34.41 -47.10
C ASP A 86 25.47 35.43 -46.07
N PHE A 87 25.26 34.98 -44.83
CA PHE A 87 24.70 35.80 -43.76
C PHE A 87 25.71 36.82 -43.20
N PHE A 88 27.01 36.47 -43.18
CA PHE A 88 28.10 37.31 -42.66
C PHE A 88 29.06 37.83 -43.76
N GLN A 89 28.59 38.06 -44.99
CA GLN A 89 29.44 38.57 -46.08
C GLN A 89 30.10 39.94 -45.79
N ASP A 90 29.51 40.74 -44.88
CA ASP A 90 30.04 42.04 -44.47
C ASP A 90 31.14 41.88 -43.40
N GLN A 91 32.40 42.20 -43.73
CA GLN A 91 33.56 42.07 -42.82
C GLN A 91 33.49 42.90 -41.52
N ARG A 92 32.49 43.76 -41.35
CA ARG A 92 32.33 44.64 -40.17
C ARG A 92 31.45 44.07 -39.07
N THR A 93 30.69 43.00 -39.34
CA THR A 93 29.77 42.44 -38.34
C THR A 93 30.40 41.32 -37.54
N LYS A 94 30.31 41.43 -36.21
CA LYS A 94 30.70 40.38 -35.28
C LYS A 94 29.87 39.12 -35.54
N ILE A 95 30.50 37.95 -35.43
CA ILE A 95 29.83 36.68 -35.68
C ILE A 95 29.14 36.24 -34.40
N THR A 96 27.81 36.19 -34.45
CA THR A 96 26.98 35.83 -33.30
C THR A 96 26.17 34.57 -33.60
N ILE A 97 26.28 33.58 -32.72
CA ILE A 97 25.54 32.32 -32.79
C ILE A 97 24.57 32.20 -31.62
N GLY A 98 23.36 31.75 -31.89
CA GLY A 98 22.31 31.48 -30.91
C GLY A 98 22.22 29.99 -30.58
N VAL A 99 22.04 29.68 -29.30
CA VAL A 99 21.63 28.36 -28.81
C VAL A 99 20.36 28.51 -27.99
N TYR A 100 19.36 27.66 -28.27
CA TYR A 100 18.18 27.54 -27.42
C TYR A 100 18.59 26.85 -26.11
N ASP A 101 18.69 27.62 -25.04
CA ASP A 101 19.34 27.22 -23.80
C ASP A 101 18.33 26.73 -22.75
N PRO A 102 18.36 25.43 -22.35
CA PRO A 102 17.50 24.91 -21.29
C PRO A 102 17.96 25.30 -19.87
N CYS A 103 19.16 25.88 -19.72
CA CYS A 103 19.69 26.28 -18.43
C CYS A 103 19.03 27.57 -17.93
N ASN A 104 18.76 27.62 -16.63
CA ASN A 104 18.19 28.79 -15.96
C ASN A 104 19.20 29.55 -15.09
N LEU A 105 20.48 29.14 -15.06
CA LEU A 105 21.51 29.77 -14.25
C LEU A 105 22.04 31.04 -14.92
N ALA A 106 22.00 32.17 -14.22
CA ALA A 106 22.30 33.50 -14.76
C ALA A 106 23.74 33.67 -15.32
N GLN A 107 24.69 32.84 -14.88
CA GLN A 107 26.10 32.95 -15.30
C GLN A 107 26.61 31.69 -16.02
N HIS A 108 25.77 30.68 -16.22
CA HIS A 108 26.20 29.40 -16.81
C HIS A 108 25.34 29.03 -18.01
N PRO A 109 25.94 28.80 -19.18
CA PRO A 109 25.22 28.32 -20.35
C PRO A 109 24.80 26.85 -20.16
N GLY A 110 23.78 26.43 -20.89
CA GLY A 110 23.35 25.03 -20.87
C GLY A 110 24.25 24.07 -21.63
N TRP A 111 23.99 22.80 -21.36
CA TRP A 111 24.72 21.67 -21.91
C TRP A 111 24.81 21.62 -23.45
N PRO A 112 23.75 21.99 -24.23
CA PRO A 112 23.79 21.91 -25.70
C PRO A 112 24.89 22.76 -26.35
N LEU A 113 25.30 23.86 -25.70
CA LEU A 113 26.32 24.76 -26.24
C LEU A 113 27.65 24.07 -26.54
N ARG A 114 28.03 23.04 -25.76
CA ARG A 114 29.29 22.32 -25.94
C ARG A 114 29.44 21.77 -27.36
N ASN A 115 28.39 21.14 -27.88
CA ASN A 115 28.41 20.53 -29.22
C ASN A 115 28.41 21.59 -30.32
N LEU A 116 27.70 22.70 -30.11
CA LEU A 116 27.72 23.84 -31.05
C LEU A 116 29.11 24.46 -31.14
N LEU A 117 29.80 24.65 -30.02
CA LEU A 117 31.15 25.22 -30.00
C LEU A 117 32.18 24.28 -30.64
N VAL A 118 32.03 22.97 -30.48
CA VAL A 118 32.85 21.98 -31.21
C VAL A 118 32.62 22.07 -32.71
N LEU A 119 31.35 22.18 -33.15
CA LEU A 119 31.02 22.39 -34.56
C LEU A 119 31.63 23.70 -35.09
N ALA A 120 31.51 24.79 -34.33
CA ALA A 120 32.04 26.10 -34.72
C ALA A 120 33.57 26.11 -34.82
N ALA A 121 34.26 25.53 -33.83
CA ALA A 121 35.71 25.38 -33.85
C ALA A 121 36.17 24.50 -35.02
N HIS A 122 35.44 23.43 -35.33
CA HIS A 122 35.79 22.52 -36.44
C HIS A 122 35.53 23.14 -37.82
N ARG A 123 34.42 23.86 -38.01
CA ARG A 123 34.00 24.39 -39.31
C ARG A 123 34.55 25.78 -39.63
N TRP A 124 34.74 26.62 -38.63
CA TRP A 124 34.92 28.06 -38.83
C TRP A 124 36.10 28.69 -38.10
N SER A 125 36.92 27.91 -37.37
CA SER A 125 38.12 28.45 -36.71
C SER A 125 39.12 29.10 -37.67
N SER A 126 39.17 28.66 -38.93
CA SER A 126 39.97 29.28 -39.98
C SER A 126 39.42 30.61 -40.49
N SER A 127 38.11 30.86 -40.30
CA SER A 127 37.43 32.08 -40.75
C SER A 127 37.43 33.16 -39.68
N PHE A 128 37.31 32.78 -38.41
CA PHE A 128 37.32 33.71 -37.28
C PHE A 128 37.82 33.04 -35.99
N GLN A 129 38.53 33.83 -35.18
CA GLN A 129 39.09 33.35 -33.91
C GLN A 129 38.17 33.60 -32.71
N SER A 130 37.22 34.53 -32.79
CA SER A 130 36.25 34.79 -31.71
C SER A 130 34.81 34.75 -32.21
N VAL A 131 33.91 34.30 -31.33
CA VAL A 131 32.48 34.22 -31.60
C VAL A 131 31.68 34.69 -30.40
N GLU A 132 30.65 35.46 -30.68
CA GLU A 132 29.67 35.84 -29.68
C GLU A 132 28.58 34.78 -29.61
N VAL A 133 28.24 34.37 -28.38
CA VAL A 133 27.28 33.32 -28.11
C VAL A 133 26.11 33.93 -27.38
N LEU A 134 24.92 33.83 -27.96
CA LEU A 134 23.67 34.07 -27.28
C LEU A 134 23.07 32.74 -26.80
N CYS A 135 22.96 32.56 -25.49
CA CYS A 135 22.12 31.53 -24.90
C CYS A 135 20.70 32.08 -24.75
N PHE A 136 19.88 31.79 -25.76
CA PHE A 136 18.50 32.22 -25.87
C PHE A 136 17.63 31.42 -24.91
N ARG A 137 17.08 32.09 -23.90
CA ARG A 137 16.24 31.50 -22.87
C ARG A 137 14.85 32.07 -22.98
N ASP A 138 13.92 31.20 -23.31
CA ASP A 138 12.54 31.56 -23.55
C ASP A 138 11.67 31.05 -22.41
N ARG A 139 11.19 31.98 -21.58
CA ARG A 139 10.33 31.65 -20.43
C ARG A 139 9.01 32.39 -20.54
N THR A 140 7.95 31.72 -20.09
CA THR A 140 6.64 32.34 -19.91
C THR A 140 6.31 32.36 -18.42
N MET A 141 6.24 33.55 -17.83
CA MET A 141 5.89 33.77 -16.43
C MET A 141 4.57 34.53 -16.38
N GLN A 142 3.56 34.00 -15.67
CA GLN A 142 2.23 34.63 -15.53
C GLN A 142 1.58 35.02 -16.88
N GLY A 143 1.83 34.23 -17.93
CA GLY A 143 1.29 34.48 -19.28
C GLY A 143 2.09 35.50 -20.10
N VAL A 144 3.16 36.09 -19.56
CA VAL A 144 4.06 37.00 -20.26
C VAL A 144 5.33 36.26 -20.66
N ARG A 145 5.64 36.26 -21.96
CA ARG A 145 6.89 35.73 -22.50
C ARG A 145 8.02 36.73 -22.25
N ASP A 146 9.17 36.25 -21.81
CA ASP A 146 10.34 37.07 -21.51
C ASP A 146 11.62 36.36 -21.97
N ILE A 147 12.43 37.06 -22.76
CA ILE A 147 13.75 36.61 -23.23
C ILE A 147 14.89 37.51 -22.77
N ALA A 148 14.60 38.59 -22.02
CA ALA A 148 15.60 39.58 -21.59
C ALA A 148 16.65 38.99 -20.63
N HIS A 149 16.28 37.94 -19.90
CA HIS A 149 17.16 37.18 -19.01
C HIS A 149 18.06 36.16 -19.73
N SER A 150 18.00 36.09 -21.07
CA SER A 150 18.99 35.36 -21.88
C SER A 150 20.40 35.87 -21.58
N ILE A 151 21.42 35.05 -21.81
CA ILE A 151 22.82 35.46 -21.54
C ILE A 151 23.61 35.53 -22.83
N ILE A 152 24.46 36.54 -22.95
CA ILE A 152 25.34 36.75 -24.09
C ILE A 152 26.79 36.91 -23.62
N PHE A 153 27.73 36.33 -24.34
CA PHE A 153 29.16 36.39 -24.03
C PHE A 153 30.01 36.13 -25.27
N GLU A 154 31.32 36.33 -25.16
CA GLU A 154 32.25 36.10 -26.26
C GLU A 154 33.29 35.07 -25.86
N VAL A 155 33.54 34.11 -26.76
CA VAL A 155 34.53 33.05 -26.58
C VAL A 155 35.56 33.10 -27.70
N LYS A 156 36.78 32.68 -27.38
CA LYS A 156 37.80 32.39 -28.37
C LYS A 156 37.67 30.94 -28.82
N LEU A 157 37.52 30.70 -30.11
CA LEU A 157 37.51 29.34 -30.65
C LEU A 157 38.94 28.78 -30.65
N PRO A 158 39.14 27.54 -30.19
CA PRO A 158 40.45 26.89 -30.29
C PRO A 158 40.76 26.56 -31.76
N GLU A 159 42.03 26.67 -32.14
CA GLU A 159 42.51 26.14 -33.42
C GLU A 159 42.51 24.61 -33.32
N MET A 160 41.64 23.96 -34.07
CA MET A 160 41.56 22.50 -34.09
C MET A 160 42.40 21.94 -35.23
N ALA A 161 43.46 21.20 -34.90
CA ALA A 161 44.12 20.35 -35.87
C ALA A 161 43.16 19.22 -36.30
N PHE A 162 43.07 18.96 -37.61
CA PHE A 162 42.24 17.90 -38.16
C PHE A 162 42.78 16.53 -37.72
N SER A 163 42.26 15.99 -36.62
CA SER A 163 42.42 14.58 -36.27
C SER A 163 41.26 13.76 -36.84
N PRO A 164 41.49 12.59 -37.45
CA PRO A 164 40.42 11.68 -37.85
C PRO A 164 39.70 11.04 -36.65
N ASP A 165 40.24 11.16 -35.43
CA ASP A 165 39.67 10.54 -34.23
C ASP A 165 38.50 11.36 -33.64
N CYS A 166 37.46 10.65 -33.19
CA CYS A 166 36.32 11.26 -32.52
C CYS A 166 36.72 11.85 -31.16
N PRO A 167 36.35 13.10 -30.84
CA PRO A 167 36.64 13.69 -29.53
C PRO A 167 36.04 12.88 -28.38
N LYS A 168 36.69 12.92 -27.20
CA LYS A 168 36.14 12.32 -25.98
C LYS A 168 34.74 12.90 -25.71
N ALA A 169 33.81 12.06 -25.28
CA ALA A 169 32.45 12.47 -24.94
C ALA A 169 32.15 12.28 -23.46
N VAL A 170 31.39 13.21 -22.89
CA VAL A 170 30.84 13.14 -21.52
C VAL A 170 29.32 13.36 -21.59
N GLY A 171 28.60 13.14 -20.50
CA GLY A 171 27.14 13.43 -20.50
C GLY A 171 26.27 12.51 -19.67
N TRP A 172 26.84 11.53 -18.98
CA TRP A 172 26.08 10.70 -18.03
C TRP A 172 25.55 11.56 -16.89
N GLU A 173 24.23 11.51 -16.68
CA GLU A 173 23.55 12.27 -15.63
C GLU A 173 23.90 11.70 -14.25
N LYS A 174 24.14 12.55 -13.25
CA LYS A 174 24.37 12.08 -11.88
C LYS A 174 23.09 11.53 -11.26
N ASN A 175 23.23 10.54 -10.38
CA ASN A 175 22.10 10.05 -9.58
C ASN A 175 21.68 11.07 -8.50
N GLN A 176 20.61 10.78 -7.76
CA GLN A 176 20.09 11.66 -6.70
C GLN A 176 21.10 11.93 -5.57
N LYS A 177 22.12 11.09 -5.40
CA LYS A 177 23.20 11.25 -4.42
C LYS A 177 24.43 11.98 -4.99
N GLY A 178 24.36 12.47 -6.23
CA GLY A 178 25.46 13.14 -6.92
C GLY A 178 26.54 12.21 -7.49
N GLY A 179 26.37 10.89 -7.39
CA GLY A 179 27.30 9.89 -7.91
C GLY A 179 27.06 9.54 -9.39
N MET A 180 28.07 8.97 -10.03
CA MET A 180 27.98 8.45 -11.39
C MET A 180 27.38 7.04 -11.36
N GLY A 181 26.09 6.93 -11.60
CA GLY A 181 25.40 5.64 -11.66
C GLY A 181 23.93 5.76 -12.06
N PRO A 182 23.28 4.63 -12.38
CA PRO A 182 21.87 4.61 -12.77
C PRO A 182 20.95 5.03 -11.61
N ARG A 183 19.75 5.49 -11.97
CA ARG A 183 18.63 5.72 -11.06
C ARG A 183 17.73 4.48 -11.03
N MET A 184 17.05 4.26 -9.91
CA MET A 184 16.04 3.22 -9.75
C MET A 184 14.74 3.85 -9.24
N VAL A 185 13.62 3.48 -9.85
CA VAL A 185 12.28 3.86 -9.40
C VAL A 185 11.48 2.58 -9.16
N ASN A 186 10.83 2.51 -8.00
CA ASN A 186 9.90 1.44 -7.64
C ASN A 186 8.48 1.90 -7.96
N LEU A 187 7.83 1.24 -8.92
CA LEU A 187 6.45 1.53 -9.32
C LEU A 187 5.44 0.48 -8.83
N SER A 188 5.85 -0.42 -7.94
CA SER A 188 4.96 -1.50 -7.43
C SER A 188 3.69 -0.94 -6.78
N GLU A 189 3.75 0.19 -6.08
CA GLU A 189 2.56 0.81 -5.47
C GLU A 189 1.50 1.26 -6.49
N CYS A 190 1.91 1.56 -7.73
CA CYS A 190 1.01 2.01 -8.79
C CYS A 190 0.72 0.93 -9.86
N MET A 191 1.53 -0.14 -9.91
CA MET A 191 1.47 -1.13 -10.99
C MET A 191 1.24 -2.57 -10.51
N ASP A 192 1.55 -2.91 -9.25
CA ASP A 192 1.31 -4.26 -8.72
C ASP A 192 -0.18 -4.43 -8.37
N PRO A 193 -0.93 -5.30 -9.08
CA PRO A 193 -2.36 -5.50 -8.82
C PRO A 193 -2.65 -5.93 -7.38
N LYS A 194 -1.74 -6.66 -6.73
CA LYS A 194 -1.91 -7.10 -5.34
C LYS A 194 -1.84 -5.91 -4.38
N ARG A 195 -0.81 -5.07 -4.53
CA ARG A 195 -0.67 -3.84 -3.72
C ARG A 195 -1.78 -2.83 -3.97
N LEU A 196 -2.25 -2.73 -5.22
CA LEU A 196 -3.39 -1.89 -5.58
C LEU A 196 -4.68 -2.38 -4.90
N ALA A 197 -4.91 -3.70 -4.89
CA ALA A 197 -6.05 -4.28 -4.18
C ALA A 197 -5.95 -4.03 -2.65
N GLU A 198 -4.76 -4.22 -2.07
CA GLU A 198 -4.50 -3.93 -0.65
C GLU A 198 -4.78 -2.46 -0.30
N SER A 199 -4.23 -1.55 -1.10
CA SER A 199 -4.40 -0.10 -0.92
C SER A 199 -5.87 0.33 -1.02
N SER A 200 -6.64 -0.29 -1.94
CA SER A 200 -8.06 -0.01 -2.12
C SER A 200 -8.91 -0.46 -0.92
N VAL A 201 -8.63 -1.66 -0.38
CA VAL A 201 -9.29 -2.16 0.84
C VAL A 201 -8.97 -1.28 2.05
N ASP A 202 -7.70 -0.94 2.24
CA ASP A 202 -7.27 -0.10 3.36
C ASP A 202 -7.85 1.32 3.27
N LEU A 203 -7.95 1.87 2.06
CA LEU A 203 -8.57 3.18 1.83
C LEU A 203 -10.05 3.15 2.22
N ASN A 204 -10.78 2.08 1.92
CA ASN A 204 -12.20 1.96 2.29
C ASN A 204 -12.38 2.03 3.82
N LEU A 205 -11.54 1.32 4.57
CA LEU A 205 -11.56 1.34 6.04
C LEU A 205 -11.16 2.72 6.59
N LYS A 206 -10.12 3.34 6.03
CA LYS A 206 -9.69 4.70 6.42
C LYS A 206 -10.78 5.74 6.18
N LEU A 207 -11.54 5.62 5.08
CA LEU A 207 -12.67 6.50 4.78
C LEU A 207 -13.77 6.40 5.84
N MET A 208 -14.04 5.21 6.38
CA MET A 208 -14.98 5.04 7.50
C MET A 208 -14.49 5.78 8.75
N CYS A 209 -13.20 5.66 9.08
CA CYS A 209 -12.61 6.38 10.21
C CYS A 209 -12.69 7.89 10.02
N TRP A 210 -12.24 8.40 8.87
CA TRP A 210 -12.21 9.84 8.63
C TRP A 210 -13.59 10.48 8.61
N ARG A 211 -14.61 9.77 8.10
CA ARG A 211 -15.96 10.32 7.93
C ARG A 211 -16.88 10.10 9.12
N LEU A 212 -16.77 8.97 9.81
CA LEU A 212 -17.77 8.54 10.79
C LEU A 212 -17.19 8.38 12.19
N VAL A 213 -16.06 7.68 12.32
CA VAL A 213 -15.50 7.33 13.64
C VAL A 213 -13.99 7.57 13.69
N PRO A 214 -13.54 8.83 13.88
CA PRO A 214 -12.11 9.18 13.84
C PRO A 214 -11.29 8.54 14.97
N THR A 215 -11.95 8.12 16.05
CA THR A 215 -11.33 7.46 17.22
C THR A 215 -11.16 5.95 17.04
N LEU A 216 -11.64 5.38 15.94
CA LEU A 216 -11.47 3.96 15.65
C LEU A 216 -10.01 3.67 15.27
N ASP A 217 -9.37 2.84 16.09
CA ASP A 217 -8.00 2.37 15.88
C ASP A 217 -8.00 1.15 14.95
N LEU A 218 -7.85 1.39 13.65
CA LEU A 218 -7.82 0.33 12.63
C LEU A 218 -6.60 -0.57 12.76
N ASP A 219 -5.46 -0.04 13.20
CA ASP A 219 -4.22 -0.82 13.28
C ASP A 219 -4.37 -1.98 14.27
N LYS A 220 -5.10 -1.76 15.38
CA LYS A 220 -5.47 -2.84 16.29
C LYS A 220 -6.35 -3.90 15.64
N VAL A 221 -7.27 -3.54 14.75
CA VAL A 221 -8.14 -4.52 14.07
C VAL A 221 -7.34 -5.30 13.03
N VAL A 222 -6.57 -4.61 12.19
CA VAL A 222 -5.80 -5.18 11.08
C VAL A 222 -4.73 -6.16 11.58
N SER A 223 -4.06 -5.84 12.70
CA SER A 223 -2.96 -6.64 13.28
C SER A 223 -3.41 -7.86 14.09
N VAL A 224 -4.71 -8.01 14.38
CA VAL A 224 -5.21 -9.16 15.16
C VAL A 224 -4.94 -10.47 14.42
N LYS A 225 -4.50 -11.48 15.18
CA LYS A 225 -4.35 -12.86 14.71
C LYS A 225 -5.55 -13.68 15.17
N CYS A 226 -6.33 -14.18 14.21
CA CYS A 226 -7.54 -14.95 14.45
C CYS A 226 -7.30 -16.45 14.19
N LEU A 227 -7.52 -17.28 15.21
CA LEU A 227 -7.62 -18.73 15.08
C LEU A 227 -9.10 -19.12 15.05
N LEU A 228 -9.56 -19.66 13.93
CA LEU A 228 -10.93 -20.12 13.73
C LEU A 228 -11.01 -21.63 13.90
N LEU A 229 -11.54 -22.07 15.04
CA LEU A 229 -11.80 -23.47 15.35
C LEU A 229 -13.10 -23.90 14.64
N GLY A 230 -12.95 -24.49 13.46
CA GLY A 230 -14.02 -24.87 12.56
C GLY A 230 -14.08 -24.00 11.30
N ALA A 231 -14.15 -24.66 10.14
CA ALA A 231 -14.26 -24.07 8.81
C ALA A 231 -15.61 -24.47 8.15
N GLY A 232 -16.66 -24.62 8.97
CA GLY A 232 -18.04 -24.79 8.52
C GLY A 232 -18.75 -23.45 8.26
N THR A 233 -20.09 -23.44 8.34
CA THR A 233 -20.92 -22.25 8.05
C THR A 233 -20.47 -21.01 8.83
N LEU A 234 -20.26 -21.16 10.14
CA LEU A 234 -19.85 -20.05 10.99
C LEU A 234 -18.44 -19.56 10.66
N GLY A 235 -17.47 -20.48 10.57
CA GLY A 235 -16.07 -20.16 10.27
C GLY A 235 -15.92 -19.41 8.95
N CYS A 236 -16.60 -19.86 7.89
CA CYS A 236 -16.56 -19.21 6.59
C CYS A 236 -17.15 -17.79 6.62
N ASN A 237 -18.30 -17.58 7.27
CA ASN A 237 -18.91 -16.25 7.36
C ASN A 237 -18.08 -15.30 8.22
N VAL A 238 -17.62 -15.76 9.39
CA VAL A 238 -16.76 -14.97 10.28
C VAL A 238 -15.48 -14.57 9.58
N ALA A 239 -14.83 -15.48 8.85
CA ALA A 239 -13.61 -15.18 8.10
C ALA A 239 -13.82 -14.08 7.04
N ARG A 240 -14.92 -14.13 6.27
CA ARG A 240 -15.23 -13.07 5.29
C ARG A 240 -15.48 -11.73 5.98
N THR A 241 -16.17 -11.72 7.12
CA THR A 241 -16.38 -10.50 7.91
C THR A 241 -15.06 -9.94 8.45
N LEU A 242 -14.19 -10.77 9.02
CA LEU A 242 -12.88 -10.36 9.54
C LEU A 242 -12.00 -9.76 8.42
N MET A 243 -11.95 -10.42 7.26
CA MET A 243 -11.25 -9.92 6.09
C MET A 243 -11.80 -8.57 5.61
N GLY A 244 -13.13 -8.40 5.61
CA GLY A 244 -13.79 -7.13 5.30
C GLY A 244 -13.44 -6.00 6.28
N TRP A 245 -13.12 -6.33 7.53
CA TRP A 245 -12.63 -5.39 8.55
C TRP A 245 -11.12 -5.16 8.50
N GLY A 246 -10.41 -5.75 7.53
CA GLY A 246 -8.98 -5.54 7.35
C GLY A 246 -8.09 -6.55 8.08
N VAL A 247 -8.64 -7.56 8.75
CA VAL A 247 -7.84 -8.58 9.44
C VAL A 247 -7.01 -9.36 8.41
N ARG A 248 -5.70 -9.42 8.62
CA ARG A 248 -4.76 -10.07 7.69
C ARG A 248 -4.37 -11.47 8.10
N HIS A 249 -4.49 -11.83 9.38
CA HIS A 249 -4.00 -13.11 9.90
C HIS A 249 -5.15 -14.01 10.35
N ILE A 250 -5.53 -14.96 9.50
CA ILE A 250 -6.63 -15.91 9.78
C ILE A 250 -6.11 -17.33 9.59
N THR A 251 -6.23 -18.15 10.64
CA THR A 251 -5.82 -19.57 10.62
C THR A 251 -7.03 -20.44 10.92
N PHE A 252 -7.30 -21.42 10.07
CA PHE A 252 -8.38 -22.38 10.25
C PHE A 252 -7.89 -23.68 10.89
N VAL A 253 -8.73 -24.29 11.71
CA VAL A 253 -8.56 -25.65 12.22
C VAL A 253 -9.85 -26.42 11.97
N ASP A 254 -9.79 -27.46 11.14
CA ASP A 254 -10.93 -28.32 10.81
C ASP A 254 -10.40 -29.67 10.31
N ASN A 255 -11.06 -30.77 10.69
CA ASN A 255 -10.68 -32.14 10.33
C ASN A 255 -11.59 -32.76 9.26
N ALA A 256 -12.59 -32.03 8.78
CA ALA A 256 -13.55 -32.56 7.83
C ALA A 256 -13.19 -32.21 6.39
N ASN A 257 -13.63 -33.06 5.47
CA ASN A 257 -13.60 -32.78 4.04
C ASN A 257 -14.88 -32.06 3.61
N ILE A 258 -14.79 -31.34 2.49
CA ILE A 258 -15.92 -30.63 1.89
C ILE A 258 -16.86 -31.65 1.22
N SER A 259 -18.15 -31.61 1.58
CA SER A 259 -19.19 -32.44 0.96
C SER A 259 -20.09 -31.64 0.02
N TYR A 260 -20.80 -32.32 -0.89
CA TYR A 260 -21.66 -31.69 -1.90
C TYR A 260 -22.73 -30.73 -1.34
N SER A 261 -23.17 -30.91 -0.09
CA SER A 261 -24.16 -30.03 0.55
C SER A 261 -23.56 -28.76 1.16
N ASN A 262 -22.22 -28.65 1.21
CA ASN A 262 -21.52 -27.56 1.89
C ASN A 262 -21.51 -26.24 1.11
N PRO A 263 -21.22 -26.18 -0.21
CA PRO A 263 -21.07 -24.91 -0.93
C PRO A 263 -22.25 -23.94 -0.79
N VAL A 264 -23.48 -24.46 -0.73
CA VAL A 264 -24.70 -23.62 -0.58
C VAL A 264 -24.88 -23.03 0.82
N ARG A 265 -24.10 -23.46 1.82
CA ARG A 265 -24.16 -23.00 3.21
C ARG A 265 -22.84 -22.39 3.70
N GLN A 266 -21.73 -22.68 3.01
CA GLN A 266 -20.37 -22.38 3.44
C GLN A 266 -19.69 -21.55 2.35
N PRO A 267 -19.72 -20.20 2.45
CA PRO A 267 -19.46 -19.28 1.32
C PRO A 267 -18.00 -19.20 0.85
N LEU A 268 -17.11 -20.08 1.34
CA LEU A 268 -15.74 -20.17 0.85
C LEU A 268 -15.56 -21.32 -0.15
N TYR A 269 -16.49 -22.27 -0.23
CA TYR A 269 -16.31 -23.48 -1.05
C TYR A 269 -17.14 -23.44 -2.31
N GLU A 270 -16.60 -24.03 -3.37
CA GLU A 270 -17.29 -24.20 -4.65
C GLU A 270 -17.56 -25.68 -4.93
N PHE A 271 -18.39 -25.96 -5.95
CA PHE A 271 -18.72 -27.33 -6.35
C PHE A 271 -17.48 -28.18 -6.65
N GLU A 272 -16.47 -27.59 -7.30
CA GLU A 272 -15.21 -28.26 -7.62
C GLU A 272 -14.43 -28.74 -6.39
N ASP A 273 -14.62 -28.13 -5.22
CA ASP A 273 -13.94 -28.52 -3.99
C ASP A 273 -14.52 -29.81 -3.38
N CYS A 274 -15.69 -30.26 -3.87
CA CYS A 274 -16.36 -31.49 -3.44
C CYS A 274 -15.91 -32.73 -4.22
N LEU A 275 -15.23 -32.54 -5.37
CA LEU A 275 -14.84 -33.62 -6.26
C LEU A 275 -13.73 -34.48 -5.62
N ALA A 276 -13.56 -35.71 -6.12
CA ALA A 276 -12.52 -36.65 -5.67
C ALA A 276 -12.49 -36.91 -4.14
N GLY A 277 -13.67 -37.01 -3.52
CA GLY A 277 -13.80 -37.25 -2.07
C GLY A 277 -13.74 -35.98 -1.21
N GLY A 278 -13.68 -34.80 -1.83
CA GLY A 278 -13.71 -33.51 -1.17
C GLY A 278 -12.35 -33.08 -0.62
N LYS A 279 -12.00 -31.82 -0.80
CA LYS A 279 -10.76 -31.25 -0.24
C LYS A 279 -10.88 -31.08 1.29
N PRO A 280 -9.75 -31.11 2.04
CA PRO A 280 -9.74 -30.77 3.47
C PRO A 280 -10.21 -29.32 3.68
N LYS A 281 -11.18 -29.12 4.58
CA LYS A 281 -11.83 -27.80 4.78
C LYS A 281 -10.88 -26.71 5.20
N ALA A 282 -10.00 -26.98 6.17
CA ALA A 282 -9.10 -25.96 6.71
C ALA A 282 -8.17 -25.38 5.64
N LEU A 283 -7.56 -26.25 4.83
CA LEU A 283 -6.66 -25.87 3.73
C LEU A 283 -7.44 -25.16 2.61
N ALA A 284 -8.57 -25.72 2.19
CA ALA A 284 -9.39 -25.12 1.15
C ALA A 284 -9.93 -23.74 1.54
N ALA A 285 -10.33 -23.53 2.80
CA ALA A 285 -10.78 -22.24 3.30
C ALA A 285 -9.65 -21.20 3.29
N ALA A 286 -8.44 -21.61 3.68
CA ALA A 286 -7.25 -20.75 3.63
C ALA A 286 -6.92 -20.33 2.19
N ASP A 287 -6.90 -21.27 1.26
CA ASP A 287 -6.65 -21.00 -0.17
C ASP A 287 -7.70 -20.06 -0.77
N ARG A 288 -8.98 -20.27 -0.43
CA ARG A 288 -10.09 -19.46 -0.94
C ARG A 288 -10.05 -18.03 -0.40
N LEU A 289 -9.62 -17.81 0.84
CA LEU A 289 -9.37 -16.45 1.35
C LEU A 289 -8.25 -15.74 0.58
N GLN A 290 -7.13 -16.41 0.32
CA GLN A 290 -6.03 -15.83 -0.45
C GLN A 290 -6.45 -15.50 -1.89
N LYS A 291 -7.31 -16.33 -2.51
CA LYS A 291 -7.90 -16.05 -3.83
C LYS A 291 -8.82 -14.84 -3.82
N ILE A 292 -9.58 -14.61 -2.74
CA ILE A 292 -10.46 -13.44 -2.62
C ILE A 292 -9.63 -12.17 -2.39
N PHE A 293 -8.65 -12.22 -1.49
CA PHE A 293 -7.79 -11.09 -1.19
C PHE A 293 -6.34 -11.56 -0.93
N PRO A 294 -5.40 -11.29 -1.85
CA PRO A 294 -4.01 -11.76 -1.74
C PRO A 294 -3.25 -11.24 -0.52
N GLY A 295 -3.70 -10.14 0.08
CA GLY A 295 -3.10 -9.57 1.29
C GLY A 295 -3.45 -10.30 2.59
N VAL A 296 -4.34 -11.32 2.57
CA VAL A 296 -4.54 -12.19 3.75
C VAL A 296 -3.40 -13.19 3.88
N GLY A 297 -2.65 -13.11 4.97
CA GLY A 297 -1.75 -14.15 5.41
C GLY A 297 -2.53 -15.26 6.14
N THR A 298 -2.79 -16.36 5.45
CA THR A 298 -3.30 -17.57 6.10
C THR A 298 -2.11 -18.39 6.61
N GLY A 299 -2.02 -18.58 7.93
CA GLY A 299 -0.99 -19.44 8.53
C GLY A 299 -1.22 -20.90 8.12
N MET A 300 -0.25 -21.78 8.41
CA MET A 300 -0.37 -23.23 8.20
C MET A 300 -1.74 -23.71 8.70
N ALA A 301 -2.65 -24.05 7.78
CA ALA A 301 -3.91 -24.67 8.15
C ALA A 301 -3.52 -26.03 8.73
N LEU A 302 -3.77 -26.23 10.02
CA LEU A 302 -3.43 -27.46 10.69
C LEU A 302 -4.49 -28.49 10.32
N ASP A 303 -4.10 -29.42 9.46
CA ASP A 303 -4.77 -30.71 9.39
C ASP A 303 -4.51 -31.42 10.72
N SER A 304 -5.58 -31.86 11.38
CA SER A 304 -5.58 -32.15 12.81
C SER A 304 -4.90 -33.47 13.19
N ALA A 305 -4.03 -34.02 12.34
CA ALA A 305 -3.28 -35.26 12.59
C ALA A 305 -2.39 -35.23 13.85
N LEU A 306 -2.21 -34.07 14.51
CA LEU A 306 -1.50 -33.92 15.78
C LEU A 306 -2.42 -33.73 17.01
N LEU A 307 -3.74 -33.73 16.82
CA LEU A 307 -4.72 -33.66 17.92
C LEU A 307 -5.53 -34.96 17.92
N PRO A 308 -5.57 -35.71 19.04
CA PRO A 308 -6.33 -36.95 19.09
C PRO A 308 -7.80 -36.70 18.72
N PRO A 309 -8.44 -37.58 17.92
CA PRO A 309 -9.82 -37.41 17.42
C PRO A 309 -10.86 -37.10 18.52
N PHE A 310 -10.59 -37.51 19.76
CA PHE A 310 -11.44 -37.27 20.93
C PHE A 310 -11.44 -35.83 21.43
N LEU A 311 -10.38 -35.03 21.21
CA LEU A 311 -10.35 -33.63 21.66
C LEU A 311 -11.32 -32.74 20.86
N PHE A 312 -11.59 -33.11 19.60
CA PHE A 312 -12.37 -32.31 18.65
C PHE A 312 -13.87 -32.47 18.85
N SER A 313 -14.36 -33.68 19.18
CA SER A 313 -15.78 -33.91 19.45
C SER A 313 -16.26 -33.13 20.68
N THR A 314 -15.45 -33.08 21.75
CA THR A 314 -15.79 -32.40 23.00
C THR A 314 -15.65 -30.88 22.91
N LEU A 315 -14.71 -30.35 22.11
CA LEU A 315 -14.53 -28.89 21.96
C LEU A 315 -15.63 -28.24 21.11
N LEU A 316 -16.22 -28.96 20.14
CA LEU A 316 -17.24 -28.41 19.22
C LEU A 316 -18.68 -28.74 19.61
N GLN A 317 -18.96 -29.90 20.22
CA GLN A 317 -20.34 -30.25 20.61
C GLN A 317 -20.83 -29.46 21.84
N ASP A 318 -19.92 -28.87 22.62
CA ASP A 318 -20.23 -28.25 23.92
C ASP A 318 -19.88 -26.75 24.00
N MET A 319 -20.08 -26.05 22.88
CA MET A 319 -20.00 -24.58 22.79
C MET A 319 -21.39 -23.90 22.73
N PRO A 320 -22.25 -24.01 23.76
CA PRO A 320 -23.31 -23.03 23.95
C PRO A 320 -22.67 -21.75 24.52
N SER A 321 -22.62 -20.67 23.73
CA SER A 321 -22.45 -19.28 24.18
C SER A 321 -21.52 -19.11 25.40
N ARG A 322 -20.23 -19.45 25.28
CA ARG A 322 -19.25 -19.30 26.37
C ARG A 322 -18.76 -17.86 26.47
N THR A 323 -19.55 -17.01 27.10
CA THR A 323 -19.13 -15.65 27.50
C THR A 323 -19.11 -15.42 29.00
N ALA A 324 -19.39 -16.44 29.80
CA ALA A 324 -19.24 -16.40 31.25
C ALA A 324 -17.84 -16.86 31.75
N CYS A 325 -17.00 -17.43 30.88
CA CYS A 325 -15.83 -18.23 31.32
C CYS A 325 -14.44 -17.58 31.24
N LYS A 326 -14.29 -16.29 30.93
CA LYS A 326 -12.97 -15.63 31.01
C LYS A 326 -13.07 -14.21 31.56
N GLU A 327 -12.61 -14.04 32.81
CA GLU A 327 -11.57 -13.09 33.29
C GLU A 327 -11.75 -12.80 34.79
N ARG A 328 -10.70 -13.10 35.58
CA ARG A 328 -10.62 -12.85 37.04
C ARG A 328 -9.92 -11.53 37.38
N ARG A 329 -9.68 -10.65 36.40
CA ARG A 329 -9.03 -9.36 36.60
C ARG A 329 -9.85 -8.29 35.88
N GLU A 330 -10.43 -7.41 36.71
CA GLU A 330 -10.84 -6.02 36.47
C GLU A 330 -12.29 -5.73 36.88
N GLN A 331 -12.46 -5.43 38.18
CA GLN A 331 -13.65 -4.76 38.72
C GLN A 331 -13.79 -3.30 38.24
N LEU A 332 -12.83 -2.77 37.46
CA LEU A 332 -12.86 -1.40 36.95
C LEU A 332 -13.63 -1.23 35.62
N PHE A 333 -13.97 -2.33 34.94
CA PHE A 333 -14.50 -2.32 33.56
C PHE A 333 -16.03 -2.42 33.44
N MET A 334 -16.78 -2.26 34.53
CA MET A 334 -18.25 -2.31 34.52
C MET A 334 -18.92 -1.02 34.00
N ARG A 335 -18.16 0.08 33.79
CA ARG A 335 -18.72 1.41 33.49
C ARG A 335 -18.89 1.75 31.99
N LYS A 336 -18.50 0.85 31.07
CA LYS A 336 -18.51 1.10 29.60
C LYS A 336 -19.31 0.09 28.75
N GLY A 337 -20.38 -0.50 29.30
CA GLY A 337 -21.43 -1.16 28.48
C GLY A 337 -20.99 -2.34 27.59
N LYS A 338 -19.93 -3.08 27.96
CA LYS A 338 -19.47 -4.25 27.20
C LYS A 338 -20.26 -5.51 27.61
N ARG A 339 -20.94 -6.11 26.63
CA ARG A 339 -22.00 -7.14 26.77
C ARG A 339 -21.40 -8.54 26.80
N ARG A 340 -21.96 -9.45 27.60
CA ARG A 340 -21.46 -10.83 27.73
C ARG A 340 -22.14 -11.79 26.74
N GLY A 341 -23.47 -11.92 26.68
CA GLY A 341 -24.13 -12.77 25.67
C GLY A 341 -24.99 -12.00 24.66
N ILE A 342 -25.17 -12.55 23.45
CA ILE A 342 -26.21 -12.12 22.49
C ILE A 342 -26.97 -13.38 22.05
N ARG A 343 -28.29 -13.40 22.22
CA ARG A 343 -29.18 -14.47 21.74
C ARG A 343 -30.22 -13.86 20.81
N GLY A 344 -30.19 -14.24 19.54
CA GLY A 344 -31.14 -13.79 18.54
C GLY A 344 -32.19 -14.85 18.22
N PHE A 345 -33.45 -14.45 18.06
CA PHE A 345 -34.57 -15.32 17.68
C PHE A 345 -35.18 -14.83 16.37
N LEU A 346 -34.90 -15.54 15.27
CA LEU A 346 -35.37 -15.15 13.94
C LEU A 346 -36.89 -15.12 13.81
N SER A 347 -37.61 -16.03 14.46
CA SER A 347 -39.07 -16.10 14.40
C SER A 347 -39.77 -14.86 14.97
N ARG A 348 -39.08 -14.11 15.83
CA ARG A 348 -39.59 -12.90 16.49
C ARG A 348 -38.80 -11.64 16.14
N PHE A 349 -37.72 -11.78 15.36
CA PHE A 349 -36.76 -10.72 15.08
C PHE A 349 -36.25 -10.01 16.35
N ASP A 350 -36.07 -10.78 17.43
CA ASP A 350 -35.72 -10.25 18.75
C ASP A 350 -34.31 -10.67 19.18
N ASN A 351 -33.63 -9.80 19.93
CA ASN A 351 -32.28 -10.02 20.45
C ASN A 351 -32.24 -9.78 21.97
N VAL A 352 -31.90 -10.83 22.71
CA VAL A 352 -31.72 -10.78 24.16
C VAL A 352 -30.23 -10.67 24.49
N LEU A 353 -29.89 -9.81 25.45
CA LEU A 353 -28.51 -9.52 25.87
C LEU A 353 -28.26 -10.01 27.31
N PRO A 354 -28.19 -11.33 27.57
CA PRO A 354 -28.03 -11.83 28.92
C PRO A 354 -26.64 -11.52 29.49
N VAL A 355 -26.60 -11.26 30.80
CA VAL A 355 -25.37 -11.12 31.60
C VAL A 355 -25.41 -12.16 32.70
N SER A 356 -24.37 -12.99 32.78
CA SER A 356 -24.19 -13.97 33.85
C SER A 356 -22.87 -13.76 34.59
N LEU A 357 -22.87 -14.19 35.85
CA LEU A 357 -21.68 -14.25 36.69
C LEU A 357 -20.95 -15.57 36.45
N ALA A 358 -19.64 -15.57 36.72
CA ALA A 358 -18.86 -16.79 36.70
C ALA A 358 -19.38 -17.74 37.80
N PHE A 359 -19.61 -18.99 37.43
CA PHE A 359 -20.13 -20.01 38.34
C PHE A 359 -18.97 -20.79 38.95
N ASP A 360 -18.95 -20.88 40.28
CA ASP A 360 -17.90 -21.51 41.08
C ASP A 360 -17.78 -23.01 40.85
N LYS A 361 -18.88 -23.68 40.48
CA LYS A 361 -18.91 -25.11 40.12
C LYS A 361 -18.86 -25.38 38.60
N CYS A 362 -18.44 -24.41 37.79
CA CYS A 362 -18.33 -24.57 36.34
C CYS A 362 -17.29 -25.65 35.93
N THR A 363 -17.70 -26.59 35.08
CA THR A 363 -16.86 -27.70 34.57
C THR A 363 -15.73 -27.26 33.63
N ALA A 364 -15.69 -25.98 33.23
CA ALA A 364 -14.65 -25.44 32.35
C ALA A 364 -13.73 -24.40 33.02
N CYS A 365 -14.27 -23.48 33.82
CA CYS A 365 -13.51 -22.34 34.35
C CYS A 365 -13.60 -22.16 35.87
N SER A 366 -14.12 -23.15 36.61
CA SER A 366 -13.99 -23.14 38.08
C SER A 366 -12.51 -23.20 38.50
N SER A 367 -12.18 -22.64 39.66
CA SER A 367 -10.82 -22.71 40.18
C SER A 367 -10.35 -24.15 40.34
N LYS A 368 -11.23 -25.05 40.79
CA LYS A 368 -10.92 -26.49 40.92
C LYS A 368 -10.43 -27.11 39.60
N VAL A 369 -11.08 -26.79 38.48
CA VAL A 369 -10.69 -27.30 37.15
C VAL A 369 -9.39 -26.66 36.67
N LEU A 370 -9.23 -25.35 36.86
CA LEU A 370 -8.01 -24.63 36.45
C LEU A 370 -6.79 -25.10 37.25
N ASP A 371 -6.91 -25.18 38.58
CA ASP A 371 -5.83 -25.63 39.47
C ASP A 371 -5.41 -27.08 39.15
N GLN A 372 -6.38 -27.94 38.81
CA GLN A 372 -6.09 -29.32 38.43
C GLN A 372 -5.39 -29.43 37.08
N TYR A 373 -5.81 -28.63 36.10
CA TYR A 373 -5.15 -28.55 34.80
C TYR A 373 -3.74 -27.98 34.92
N GLU A 374 -3.51 -26.96 35.75
CA GLU A 374 -2.17 -26.39 35.98
C GLU A 374 -1.22 -27.41 36.64
N ARG A 375 -1.72 -28.26 37.54
CA ARG A 375 -0.90 -29.28 38.22
C ARG A 375 -0.58 -30.49 37.34
N GLU A 376 -1.55 -31.01 36.62
CA GLU A 376 -1.43 -32.31 35.93
C GLU A 376 -1.33 -32.20 34.40
N GLY A 377 -1.63 -31.03 33.83
CA GLY A 377 -1.55 -30.74 32.40
C GLY A 377 -2.32 -31.75 31.55
N PHE A 378 -1.61 -32.35 30.57
CA PHE A 378 -2.20 -33.33 29.65
C PHE A 378 -2.73 -34.58 30.36
N ASN A 379 -2.13 -35.01 31.49
CA ASN A 379 -2.61 -36.19 32.21
C ASN A 379 -4.01 -35.97 32.79
N PHE A 380 -4.31 -34.77 33.26
CA PHE A 380 -5.66 -34.42 33.69
C PHE A 380 -6.63 -34.42 32.51
N LEU A 381 -6.24 -33.83 31.37
CA LEU A 381 -7.07 -33.87 30.16
C LEU A 381 -7.34 -35.31 29.70
N ALA A 382 -6.31 -36.16 29.66
CA ALA A 382 -6.45 -37.57 29.31
C ALA A 382 -7.41 -38.30 30.26
N LYS A 383 -7.37 -38.00 31.57
CA LYS A 383 -8.38 -38.52 32.52
C LYS A 383 -9.77 -37.99 32.19
N VAL A 384 -9.93 -36.69 31.95
CA VAL A 384 -11.23 -36.08 31.59
C VAL A 384 -11.84 -36.73 30.36
N PHE A 385 -11.05 -36.98 29.31
CA PHE A 385 -11.56 -37.55 28.06
C PHE A 385 -11.87 -39.05 28.14
N ASN A 386 -11.21 -39.79 29.02
CA ASN A 386 -11.34 -41.25 29.11
C ASN A 386 -12.15 -41.74 30.34
N SER A 387 -12.54 -40.85 31.26
CA SER A 387 -13.33 -41.20 32.46
C SER A 387 -14.85 -41.11 32.20
N SER A 388 -15.65 -41.41 33.22
CA SER A 388 -17.12 -41.24 33.16
C SER A 388 -17.50 -39.79 32.86
N HIS A 389 -18.65 -39.61 32.20
CA HIS A 389 -19.22 -38.28 31.91
C HIS A 389 -19.42 -37.40 33.16
N SER A 390 -19.52 -38.00 34.35
CA SER A 390 -19.66 -37.28 35.63
C SER A 390 -18.35 -36.75 36.19
N PHE A 391 -17.17 -37.16 35.68
CA PHE A 391 -15.88 -36.87 36.32
C PHE A 391 -15.66 -35.38 36.61
N LEU A 392 -15.97 -34.51 35.66
CA LEU A 392 -15.87 -33.05 35.85
C LEU A 392 -16.94 -32.51 36.80
N GLU A 393 -18.15 -33.08 36.77
CA GLU A 393 -19.24 -32.67 37.65
C GLU A 393 -18.95 -33.05 39.11
N ASP A 394 -18.35 -34.22 39.33
CA ASP A 394 -17.93 -34.70 40.64
C ASP A 394 -16.79 -33.83 41.18
N LEU A 395 -15.80 -33.52 40.33
CA LEU A 395 -14.68 -32.64 40.69
C LEU A 395 -15.16 -31.24 41.10
N THR A 396 -16.10 -30.66 40.34
CA THR A 396 -16.60 -29.32 40.66
C THR A 396 -17.57 -29.31 41.83
N GLY A 397 -18.16 -30.46 42.18
CA GLY A 397 -19.24 -30.57 43.17
C GLY A 397 -20.61 -30.18 42.58
N LEU A 398 -20.74 -30.23 41.26
CA LEU A 398 -21.99 -30.06 40.53
C LEU A 398 -22.91 -31.27 40.73
N THR A 399 -22.36 -32.48 40.81
CA THR A 399 -23.13 -33.69 41.11
C THR A 399 -23.86 -33.57 42.44
N LEU A 400 -23.17 -33.08 43.48
CA LEU A 400 -23.76 -32.84 44.79
C LEU A 400 -24.88 -31.79 44.71
N LEU A 401 -24.69 -30.72 43.93
CA LEU A 401 -25.70 -29.69 43.75
C LEU A 401 -26.97 -30.22 43.06
N HIS A 402 -26.81 -31.09 42.06
CA HIS A 402 -27.95 -31.75 41.41
C HIS A 402 -28.71 -32.64 42.39
N GLN A 403 -28.00 -33.40 43.22
CA GLN A 403 -28.61 -34.25 44.25
C GLN A 403 -29.36 -33.44 45.32
N GLU A 404 -28.76 -32.34 45.80
CA GLU A 404 -29.39 -31.41 46.76
C GLU A 404 -30.66 -30.77 46.17
N THR A 405 -30.60 -30.33 44.91
CA THR A 405 -31.76 -29.74 44.22
C THR A 405 -32.88 -30.76 44.06
N GLN A 406 -32.57 -31.99 43.63
CA GLN A 406 -33.58 -33.05 43.49
C GLN A 406 -34.21 -33.47 44.82
N ALA A 407 -33.41 -33.50 45.90
CA ALA A 407 -33.92 -33.76 47.24
C ALA A 407 -34.86 -32.64 47.73
N ALA A 408 -34.50 -31.38 47.46
CA ALA A 408 -35.32 -30.21 47.77
C ALA A 408 -36.65 -30.23 46.99
N GLU A 409 -36.64 -30.50 45.67
CA GLU A 409 -37.86 -30.61 44.86
C GLU A 409 -38.82 -31.69 45.38
N LYS A 410 -38.29 -32.86 45.76
CA LYS A 410 -39.08 -33.95 46.36
C LYS A 410 -39.69 -33.56 47.71
N SER A 411 -38.99 -32.75 48.50
CA SER A 411 -39.49 -32.24 49.79
C SER A 411 -40.58 -31.18 49.62
N VAL A 412 -40.46 -30.28 48.64
CA VAL A 412 -41.48 -29.27 48.30
C VAL A 412 -42.74 -29.95 47.77
N GLY A 413 -42.60 -30.90 46.84
CA GLY A 413 -43.73 -31.66 46.29
C GLY A 413 -44.52 -32.42 47.36
N ARG A 414 -43.84 -33.00 48.36
CA ARG A 414 -44.49 -33.64 49.51
C ARG A 414 -45.28 -32.63 50.36
N THR A 415 -44.71 -31.45 50.59
CA THR A 415 -45.36 -30.39 51.39
C THR A 415 -46.62 -29.85 50.70
N THR A 416 -46.60 -29.71 49.36
CA THR A 416 -47.77 -29.29 48.57
C THR A 416 -48.86 -30.36 48.49
N ILE A 417 -48.50 -31.64 48.39
CA ILE A 417 -49.48 -32.73 48.43
C ILE A 417 -50.12 -32.84 49.82
N GLN A 418 -49.33 -32.63 50.88
CA GLN A 418 -49.82 -32.71 52.26
C GLN A 418 -50.70 -31.50 52.64
N SER A 419 -50.45 -30.31 52.07
CA SER A 419 -51.34 -29.15 52.22
C SER A 419 -52.65 -29.29 51.43
N ILE A 420 -52.64 -29.90 50.24
CA ILE A 420 -53.85 -30.24 49.48
C ILE A 420 -54.67 -31.32 50.21
N GLN A 421 -54.02 -32.35 50.77
CA GLN A 421 -54.70 -33.38 51.57
C GLN A 421 -55.28 -32.82 52.89
N ASN A 422 -54.60 -31.88 53.54
CA ASN A 422 -55.11 -31.21 54.73
C ASN A 422 -56.25 -30.22 54.42
N ALA A 423 -56.24 -29.58 53.25
CA ALA A 423 -57.36 -28.77 52.75
C ALA A 423 -58.58 -29.64 52.40
N GLY A 424 -58.36 -30.83 51.83
CA GLY A 424 -59.42 -31.81 51.55
C GLY A 424 -60.06 -32.40 52.81
N LYS A 425 -59.29 -32.60 53.90
CA LYS A 425 -59.84 -33.04 55.20
C LYS A 425 -60.67 -31.96 55.90
N LYS A 426 -60.29 -30.68 55.81
CA LYS A 426 -61.10 -29.56 56.36
C LYS A 426 -62.44 -29.36 55.65
N ALA A 427 -62.59 -29.80 54.40
CA ALA A 427 -63.85 -29.74 53.67
C ALA A 427 -64.85 -30.86 54.07
N HIS A 428 -64.38 -31.91 54.75
CA HIS A 428 -65.23 -33.01 55.22
C HIS A 428 -65.79 -32.81 56.64
N ASP A 429 -65.28 -31.85 57.41
CA ASP A 429 -65.74 -31.53 58.77
C ASP A 429 -66.79 -30.39 58.82
N VAL A 430 -67.35 -29.98 57.67
CA VAL A 430 -68.44 -28.98 57.57
C VAL A 430 -69.58 -29.52 56.69
N VAL A 431 -69.98 -30.77 56.87
CA VAL A 431 -71.33 -31.25 56.53
C VAL A 431 -71.66 -32.40 57.50
N TRP A 432 -72.26 -32.06 58.63
CA TRP A 432 -73.39 -32.74 59.28
C TRP A 432 -73.96 -31.82 60.36
#